data_AF-A0A257PIN2-F1
#
_entry.id   AF-A0A257PIN2-F1
#
_cell.length_a   1.000
_cell.length_b   1.000
_cell.length_c   1.000
_cell.angle_alpha   90.00
_cell.angle_beta   90.00
_cell.angle_gamma   90.00
#
_symmetry.space_group_name_H-M   'P 1'
#
loop_
_entity.id
_entity.type
_entity.pdbx_description
1 polymer ?
#
loop_
_entity_poly.entity_id
_entity_poly.type
_entity_poly.pdbx_seq_one_letter_code
_entity_poly.pdbx_strand_id
1 'polypeptide(L)'
;MVERLGLYPGSPAIAAASLRANDRLIACERHPEDAATLKRNFVGVANVAVHERDGFTALRAFLPPPEKRALVLIDPPFEATDEFATLAKSLIGAFEKFKSGVYVVWYPVKHRAPARAFFETIALSKIRDVINVEFLLRPPVDPTRLNGCGLMIVNPPYGFEAAALPILNALSNIFGEPGGAAQIERLVDE
;
A
#
# COMPACT_ATOMS: atom_id res chain seq x y z
N MET A 1 -10.38 6.44 -19.97
CA MET A 1 -10.67 7.49 -18.96
C MET A 1 -9.54 8.50 -18.89
N VAL A 2 -8.30 8.02 -18.73
CA VAL A 2 -7.07 8.83 -18.78
C VAL A 2 -6.95 9.60 -20.10
N GLU A 3 -6.97 8.93 -21.26
CA GLU A 3 -6.79 9.62 -22.56
C GLU A 3 -7.97 10.50 -22.99
N ARG A 4 -9.19 10.16 -22.56
CA ARG A 4 -10.42 10.85 -23.01
C ARG A 4 -10.84 12.01 -22.12
N LEU A 5 -10.64 11.88 -20.81
CA LEU A 5 -11.08 12.86 -19.80
C LEU A 5 -9.92 13.50 -19.05
N GLY A 6 -8.68 13.05 -19.26
CA GLY A 6 -7.52 13.48 -18.47
C GLY A 6 -7.57 13.02 -17.01
N LEU A 7 -8.44 12.07 -16.67
CA LEU A 7 -8.65 11.63 -15.28
C LEU A 7 -7.95 10.30 -15.01
N TYR A 8 -7.08 10.30 -13.99
CA TYR A 8 -6.45 9.10 -13.43
C TYR A 8 -7.13 8.73 -12.10
N PRO A 9 -7.69 7.52 -11.96
CA PRO A 9 -8.39 7.13 -10.74
C PRO A 9 -7.41 6.86 -9.60
N GLY A 10 -7.65 7.48 -8.45
CA GLY A 10 -6.97 7.10 -7.21
C GLY A 10 -7.41 5.72 -6.70
N SER A 11 -6.67 5.19 -5.72
CA SER A 11 -6.95 3.88 -5.12
C SER A 11 -8.38 3.72 -4.58
N PRO A 12 -9.07 4.75 -4.02
CA PRO A 12 -10.45 4.59 -3.59
C PRO A 12 -11.42 4.30 -4.75
N ALA A 13 -11.21 4.92 -5.91
CA ALA A 13 -12.06 4.72 -7.08
C ALA A 13 -11.84 3.33 -7.69
N ILE A 14 -10.58 2.88 -7.75
CA ILE A 14 -10.23 1.53 -8.21
C ILE A 14 -10.84 0.48 -7.27
N ALA A 15 -10.71 0.68 -5.96
CA ALA A 15 -11.28 -0.23 -4.97
C ALA A 15 -12.80 -0.28 -5.09
N ALA A 16 -13.48 0.87 -5.07
CA ALA A 16 -14.94 0.93 -5.18
C ALA A 16 -15.49 0.24 -6.44
N ALA A 17 -14.80 0.39 -7.58
CA ALA A 17 -15.18 -0.28 -8.83
C ALA A 17 -14.96 -1.80 -8.82
N SER A 18 -14.10 -2.30 -7.93
CA SER A 18 -13.74 -3.73 -7.84
C SER A 18 -14.52 -4.47 -6.74
N LEU A 19 -15.15 -3.74 -5.81
CA LEU A 19 -15.91 -4.32 -4.71
C LEU A 19 -17.28 -4.85 -5.16
N ARG A 20 -17.74 -5.92 -4.50
CA ARG A 20 -19.09 -6.45 -4.69
C ARG A 20 -20.09 -5.65 -3.85
N ALA A 21 -21.38 -5.84 -4.12
CA ALA A 21 -22.47 -5.17 -3.39
C ALA A 21 -22.43 -5.35 -1.86
N ASN A 22 -21.89 -6.48 -1.38
CA ASN A 22 -21.81 -6.81 0.04
C ASN A 22 -20.45 -6.46 0.68
N ASP A 23 -19.50 -5.93 -0.09
CA ASP A 23 -18.22 -5.48 0.46
C ASP A 23 -18.32 -3.99 0.82
N ARG A 24 -17.50 -3.54 1.77
CA ARG A 24 -17.46 -2.15 2.24
C ARG A 24 -16.09 -1.52 2.02
N LEU A 25 -16.07 -0.26 1.59
CA LEU A 25 -14.87 0.57 1.53
C LEU A 25 -14.87 1.58 2.69
N ILE A 26 -13.76 1.66 3.39
CA ILE A 26 -13.46 2.75 4.32
C ILE A 26 -12.23 3.48 3.76
N ALA A 27 -12.40 4.73 3.35
CA ALA A 27 -11.31 5.57 2.89
C ALA A 27 -11.02 6.66 3.93
N CYS A 28 -9.75 6.79 4.33
CA CYS A 28 -9.32 7.79 5.30
C CYS A 28 -8.37 8.78 4.61
N GLU A 29 -8.68 10.06 4.70
CA GLU A 29 -7.85 11.15 4.18
C GLU A 29 -7.68 12.18 5.29
N ARG A 30 -6.47 12.65 5.55
CA ARG A 30 -6.19 13.63 6.60
C ARG A 30 -6.35 15.06 6.09
N HIS A 31 -6.04 15.31 4.82
CA HIS A 31 -6.11 16.64 4.23
C HIS A 31 -7.58 17.06 4.03
N PRO A 32 -8.06 18.15 4.67
CA PRO A 32 -9.48 18.47 4.69
C PRO A 32 -10.11 18.67 3.30
N GLU A 33 -9.38 19.32 2.38
CA GLU A 33 -9.86 19.60 1.02
C GLU A 33 -9.97 18.32 0.17
N ASP A 34 -8.99 17.42 0.30
CA ASP A 34 -9.00 16.13 -0.39
C ASP A 34 -10.07 15.22 0.20
N ALA A 35 -10.25 15.21 1.52
CA ALA A 35 -11.33 14.47 2.18
C ALA A 35 -12.71 14.97 1.74
N ALA A 36 -12.90 16.29 1.59
CA ALA A 36 -14.14 16.87 1.07
C ALA A 36 -14.38 16.49 -0.40
N THR A 37 -13.34 16.51 -1.23
CA THR A 37 -13.41 16.07 -2.63
C THR A 37 -13.73 14.59 -2.73
N LEU A 38 -13.07 13.76 -1.92
CA LEU A 38 -13.29 12.32 -1.86
C LEU A 38 -14.72 11.99 -1.41
N LYS A 39 -15.25 12.68 -0.39
CA LYS A 39 -16.65 12.58 0.03
C LYS A 39 -17.61 12.89 -1.12
N ARG A 40 -17.36 13.99 -1.86
CA ARG A 40 -18.18 14.40 -3.02
C ARG A 40 -18.19 13.32 -4.11
N ASN A 41 -17.05 12.70 -4.38
CA ASN A 41 -16.92 11.64 -5.40
C ASN A 41 -17.71 10.38 -5.07
N PHE A 42 -18.01 10.14 -3.79
CA PHE A 42 -18.73 8.93 -3.32
C PHE A 42 -20.13 9.22 -2.78
N VAL A 43 -20.69 10.41 -3.04
CA VAL A 43 -22.08 10.72 -2.69
C VAL A 43 -23.01 9.71 -3.37
N GLY A 44 -23.88 9.08 -2.58
CA GLY A 44 -24.84 8.09 -3.06
C GLY A 44 -24.29 6.66 -3.24
N VAL A 45 -23.00 6.44 -2.99
CA VAL A 45 -22.41 5.08 -3.05
C VAL A 45 -22.54 4.41 -1.69
N ALA A 46 -23.56 3.55 -1.55
CA ALA A 46 -24.03 3.04 -0.25
C ALA A 46 -22.97 2.32 0.60
N ASN A 47 -21.99 1.67 -0.04
CA ASN A 47 -20.98 0.85 0.63
C ASN A 47 -19.62 1.56 0.81
N VAL A 48 -19.54 2.87 0.60
CA VAL A 48 -18.30 3.66 0.78
C VAL A 48 -18.46 4.65 1.94
N ALA A 49 -17.54 4.60 2.91
CA ALA A 49 -17.45 5.57 3.99
C ALA A 49 -16.13 6.33 3.89
N VAL A 50 -16.20 7.66 3.81
CA VAL A 50 -15.03 8.54 3.76
C VAL A 50 -14.88 9.27 5.09
N HIS A 51 -13.71 9.15 5.71
CA HIS A 51 -13.39 9.77 6.98
C HIS A 51 -12.24 10.76 6.82
N GLU A 52 -12.45 11.99 7.30
CA GLU A 52 -11.38 12.97 7.46
C GLU A 52 -10.61 12.64 8.73
N ARG A 53 -9.51 11.87 8.62
CA ARG A 53 -8.73 11.41 9.77
C ARG A 53 -7.36 10.88 9.35
N ASP A 54 -6.48 10.86 10.34
CA ASP A 54 -5.21 10.16 10.25
C ASP A 54 -5.39 8.64 10.01
N GLY A 55 -4.76 8.14 8.94
CA GLY A 55 -4.86 6.74 8.51
C GLY A 55 -4.25 5.75 9.50
N PHE A 56 -3.14 6.09 10.15
CA PHE A 56 -2.50 5.21 11.14
C PHE A 56 -3.40 5.00 12.36
N THR A 57 -4.08 6.06 12.80
CA THR A 57 -5.07 6.01 13.88
C THR A 57 -6.32 5.24 13.44
N ALA A 58 -6.71 5.35 12.16
CA ALA A 58 -7.83 4.62 11.58
C ALA A 58 -7.65 3.09 11.63
N LEU A 59 -6.43 2.58 11.41
CA LEU A 59 -6.13 1.14 11.53
C LEU A 59 -6.58 0.58 12.88
N ARG A 60 -6.32 1.31 13.97
CA ARG A 60 -6.70 0.87 15.32
C ARG A 60 -8.20 0.94 15.57
N ALA A 61 -8.91 1.83 14.87
CA ALA A 61 -10.33 2.07 15.05
C ALA A 61 -11.21 1.12 14.24
N PHE A 62 -10.74 0.69 13.07
CA PHE A 62 -11.53 -0.11 12.13
C PHE A 62 -11.14 -1.58 12.05
N LEU A 63 -10.07 -2.00 12.73
CA LEU A 63 -9.65 -3.40 12.80
C LEU A 63 -9.87 -4.00 14.20
N PRO A 64 -10.34 -5.26 14.29
CA PRO A 64 -10.80 -6.10 13.19
C PRO A 64 -12.17 -5.65 12.61
N PRO A 65 -12.42 -5.84 11.31
CA PRO A 65 -13.71 -5.53 10.71
C PRO A 65 -14.76 -6.59 11.10
N PRO A 66 -16.07 -6.24 11.16
CA PRO A 66 -17.13 -7.21 11.46
C PRO A 66 -17.21 -8.35 10.44
N GLU A 67 -16.81 -8.12 9.19
CA GLU A 67 -16.76 -9.09 8.10
C GLU A 67 -15.64 -10.14 8.30
N LYS A 68 -14.70 -9.92 9.24
CA LYS A 68 -13.53 -10.76 9.52
C LYS A 68 -12.63 -11.02 8.30
N ARG A 69 -12.78 -10.22 7.25
CA ARG A 69 -11.99 -10.24 6.01
C ARG A 69 -11.75 -8.79 5.58
N ALA A 70 -10.51 -8.43 5.30
CA ALA A 70 -10.19 -7.13 4.73
C ALA A 70 -8.87 -7.18 3.95
N LEU A 71 -8.81 -6.31 2.94
CA LEU A 71 -7.57 -5.79 2.39
C LEU A 71 -7.38 -4.39 2.97
N VAL A 72 -6.20 -4.12 3.51
CA VAL A 72 -5.82 -2.84 4.10
C VAL A 72 -4.68 -2.26 3.29
N LEU A 73 -4.96 -1.22 2.51
CA LEU A 73 -3.94 -0.45 1.80
C LEU A 73 -3.45 0.70 2.69
N ILE A 74 -2.14 0.80 2.87
CA ILE A 74 -1.47 1.88 3.61
C ILE A 74 -0.51 2.55 2.64
N ASP A 75 -0.83 3.80 2.27
CA ASP A 75 -0.12 4.57 1.25
C ASP A 75 0.19 5.97 1.80
N PRO A 76 1.22 6.10 2.66
CA PRO A 76 1.57 7.38 3.25
C PRO A 76 2.40 8.24 2.28
N PRO A 77 2.45 9.58 2.47
CA PRO A 77 3.14 10.48 1.55
C PRO A 77 4.68 10.46 1.67
N PHE A 78 5.26 10.00 2.79
CA PHE A 78 6.72 10.00 3.03
C PHE A 78 7.36 11.40 2.99
N GLU A 79 6.69 12.36 3.63
CA GLU A 79 7.11 13.75 3.85
C GLU A 79 7.85 13.95 5.18
N ALA A 80 7.58 13.13 6.20
CA ALA A 80 8.21 13.18 7.51
C ALA A 80 9.33 12.12 7.65
N THR A 81 10.35 12.45 8.44
CA THR A 81 11.56 11.61 8.58
C THR A 81 11.30 10.29 9.31
N ASP A 82 10.28 10.22 10.14
CA ASP A 82 9.94 9.08 10.99
C ASP A 82 8.79 8.22 10.43
N GLU A 83 8.32 8.47 9.21
CA GLU A 83 7.17 7.77 8.65
C GLU A 83 7.37 6.27 8.51
N PHE A 84 8.57 5.80 8.15
CA PHE A 84 8.86 4.35 8.13
C PHE A 84 8.72 3.71 9.52
N ALA A 85 9.17 4.39 10.58
CA ALA A 85 9.07 3.89 11.95
C ALA A 85 7.60 3.89 12.42
N THR A 86 6.85 4.95 12.11
CA THR A 86 5.42 5.07 12.40
C THR A 86 4.61 4.02 11.65
N LEU A 87 4.96 3.77 10.39
CA LEU A 87 4.38 2.72 9.54
C LEU A 87 4.63 1.33 10.13
N ALA A 88 5.86 1.01 10.52
CA ALA A 88 6.20 -0.27 11.16
C ALA A 88 5.36 -0.51 12.42
N LYS A 89 5.35 0.47 13.33
CA LYS A 89 4.58 0.41 14.58
C LYS A 89 3.08 0.25 14.35
N SER A 90 2.55 0.96 13.36
CA SER A 90 1.13 0.92 13.01
C SER A 90 0.73 -0.42 12.40
N LEU A 91 1.55 -0.95 11.49
CA LEU A 91 1.33 -2.25 10.86
C LEU A 91 1.39 -3.39 11.89
N ILE A 92 2.39 -3.40 12.77
CA ILE A 92 2.52 -4.39 13.85
C ILE A 92 1.29 -4.35 14.75
N GLY A 93 0.88 -3.15 15.21
CA GLY A 93 -0.30 -3.02 16.06
C GLY A 93 -1.61 -3.39 15.36
N ALA A 94 -1.73 -3.14 14.05
CA ALA A 94 -2.88 -3.56 13.26
C ALA A 94 -2.94 -5.09 13.10
N PHE A 95 -1.81 -5.71 12.76
CA PHE A 95 -1.69 -7.16 12.63
C PHE A 95 -1.99 -7.90 13.93
N GLU A 96 -1.50 -7.40 15.07
CA GLU A 96 -1.80 -8.00 16.38
C GLU A 96 -3.32 -8.07 16.67
N LYS A 97 -4.08 -7.05 16.22
CA LYS A 97 -5.54 -7.03 16.35
C LYS A 97 -6.25 -7.91 15.32
N PHE A 98 -5.74 -7.99 14.09
CA PHE A 98 -6.38 -8.69 12.99
C PHE A 98 -5.35 -9.43 12.12
N LYS A 99 -4.94 -10.61 12.58
CA LYS A 99 -3.87 -11.41 11.97
C LYS A 99 -4.19 -11.95 10.58
N SER A 100 -5.47 -12.16 10.26
CA SER A 100 -5.91 -12.76 8.99
C SER A 100 -6.21 -11.74 7.89
N GLY A 101 -5.93 -10.45 8.12
CA GLY A 101 -6.08 -9.41 7.10
C GLY A 101 -4.95 -9.46 6.07
N VAL A 102 -5.24 -9.05 4.83
CA VAL A 102 -4.20 -8.77 3.84
C VAL A 102 -3.79 -7.32 4.00
N TYR A 103 -2.51 -7.07 4.26
CA TYR A 103 -1.99 -5.70 4.39
C TYR A 103 -1.09 -5.40 3.22
N VAL A 104 -1.33 -4.29 2.54
CA VAL A 104 -0.53 -3.81 1.40
C VAL A 104 0.02 -2.44 1.79
N VAL A 105 1.34 -2.32 1.81
CA VAL A 105 2.03 -1.09 2.20
C VAL A 105 2.83 -0.59 1.02
N TRP A 106 2.50 0.60 0.53
CA TRP A 106 3.32 1.28 -0.46
C TRP A 106 4.47 2.04 0.21
N TYR A 107 5.63 2.05 -0.44
CA TYR A 107 6.76 2.87 -0.03
C TYR A 107 7.61 3.35 -1.22
N PRO A 108 8.22 4.55 -1.14
CA PRO A 108 9.16 5.05 -2.13
C PRO A 108 10.59 4.55 -1.85
N VAL A 109 11.37 4.38 -2.92
CA VAL A 109 12.81 4.13 -2.85
C VAL A 109 13.56 5.37 -3.31
N LYS A 110 13.88 6.26 -2.36
CA LYS A 110 14.88 7.32 -2.55
C LYS A 110 16.28 6.77 -2.28
N HIS A 111 16.42 6.05 -1.17
CA HIS A 111 17.60 5.28 -0.78
C HIS A 111 17.13 3.96 -0.15
N ARG A 112 17.92 2.88 -0.22
CA ARG A 112 17.49 1.56 0.29
C ARG A 112 17.44 1.47 1.81
N ALA A 113 18.29 2.24 2.52
CA ALA A 113 18.45 2.07 3.97
C ALA A 113 17.16 2.25 4.80
N PRO A 114 16.31 3.27 4.58
CA PRO A 114 15.05 3.40 5.32
C PRO A 114 14.09 2.22 5.11
N ALA A 115 13.90 1.79 3.86
CA ALA A 115 13.05 0.64 3.53
C ALA A 115 13.60 -0.66 4.12
N ARG A 116 14.92 -0.86 4.07
CA ARG A 116 15.58 -2.02 4.68
C ARG A 116 15.40 -2.06 6.20
N ALA A 117 15.59 -0.95 6.89
CA ALA A 117 15.34 -0.87 8.34
C ALA A 117 13.87 -1.15 8.70
N PHE A 118 12.95 -0.70 7.85
CA PHE A 118 11.53 -1.07 7.95
C PHE A 118 11.32 -2.58 7.80
N PHE A 119 11.90 -3.22 6.78
CA PHE A 119 11.79 -4.68 6.58
C PHE A 119 12.39 -5.46 7.74
N GLU A 120 13.57 -5.08 8.23
CA GLU A 120 14.22 -5.69 9.39
C GLU A 120 13.33 -5.58 10.64
N THR A 121 12.69 -4.42 10.85
CA THR A 121 11.73 -4.23 11.95
C THR A 121 10.55 -5.19 11.85
N ILE A 122 10.01 -5.42 10.64
CA ILE A 122 8.90 -6.35 10.46
C ILE A 122 9.36 -7.81 10.60
N ALA A 123 10.53 -8.17 10.05
CA ALA A 123 11.07 -9.52 10.16
C ALA A 123 11.37 -9.93 11.61
N LEU A 124 11.75 -8.99 12.47
CA LEU A 124 11.94 -9.20 13.91
C LEU A 124 10.63 -9.19 14.72
N SER A 125 9.50 -8.89 14.09
CA SER A 125 8.18 -8.88 14.72
C SER A 125 7.53 -10.27 14.73
N LYS A 126 6.26 -10.34 15.13
CA LYS A 126 5.45 -11.56 15.07
C LYS A 126 4.69 -11.73 13.75
N ILE A 127 4.85 -10.80 12.81
CA ILE A 127 4.23 -10.88 11.48
C ILE A 127 4.91 -11.99 10.68
N ARG A 128 4.10 -12.80 9.99
CA ARG A 128 4.52 -13.92 9.12
C ARG A 128 3.91 -13.75 7.74
N ASP A 129 4.37 -14.56 6.79
CA ASP A 129 3.93 -14.55 5.40
C ASP A 129 4.03 -13.15 4.77
N VAL A 130 5.26 -12.68 4.60
CA VAL A 130 5.56 -11.34 4.11
C VAL A 130 6.38 -11.39 2.84
N ILE A 131 5.89 -10.72 1.81
CA ILE A 131 6.62 -10.49 0.56
C ILE A 131 6.86 -9.00 0.33
N ASN A 132 7.88 -8.69 -0.45
CA ASN A 132 8.20 -7.37 -0.96
C ASN A 132 8.23 -7.42 -2.49
N VAL A 133 7.42 -6.59 -3.13
CA VAL A 133 7.40 -6.39 -4.58
C VAL A 133 8.05 -5.03 -4.85
N GLU A 134 9.28 -5.02 -5.36
CA GLU A 134 10.05 -3.80 -5.59
C GLU A 134 10.21 -3.52 -7.08
N PHE A 135 9.99 -2.26 -7.46
CA PHE A 135 10.24 -1.74 -8.79
C PHE A 135 11.19 -0.55 -8.74
N LEU A 136 12.36 -0.70 -9.37
CA LEU A 136 13.37 0.33 -9.53
C LEU A 136 13.44 0.80 -10.98
N LEU A 137 13.25 2.10 -11.17
CA LEU A 137 13.49 2.76 -12.45
C LEU A 137 14.98 2.71 -12.79
N ARG A 138 15.84 2.89 -11.79
CA ARG A 138 17.30 3.00 -11.93
C ARG A 138 18.02 2.54 -10.66
N PRO A 139 19.35 2.36 -10.67
CA PRO A 139 20.10 2.09 -9.45
C PRO A 139 19.84 3.17 -8.39
N PRO A 140 19.54 2.82 -7.12
CA PRO A 140 19.14 3.78 -6.09
C PRO A 140 20.35 4.49 -5.46
N VAL A 141 21.10 5.22 -6.30
CA VAL A 141 22.35 5.91 -5.92
C VAL A 141 22.17 7.40 -5.65
N ASP A 142 21.10 8.03 -6.18
CA ASP A 142 20.79 9.44 -5.97
C ASP A 142 19.62 9.60 -4.99
N PRO A 143 19.88 9.90 -3.70
CA PRO A 143 18.83 10.02 -2.69
C PRO A 143 17.94 11.26 -2.85
N THR A 144 18.28 12.20 -3.75
CA THR A 144 17.48 13.40 -4.02
C THR A 144 16.30 13.12 -4.94
N ARG A 145 16.28 11.96 -5.60
CA ARG A 145 15.25 11.54 -6.55
C ARG A 145 14.52 10.30 -6.07
N LEU A 146 13.33 10.10 -6.62
CA LEU A 146 12.66 8.80 -6.55
C LEU A 146 13.34 7.86 -7.56
N ASN A 147 14.02 6.83 -7.03
CA ASN A 147 14.69 5.81 -7.84
C ASN A 147 13.80 4.59 -8.12
N GLY A 148 12.73 4.45 -7.34
CA GLY A 148 11.72 3.42 -7.49
C GLY A 148 10.71 3.44 -6.36
N CYS A 149 9.97 2.35 -6.21
CA CYS A 149 9.00 2.14 -5.14
C CYS A 149 8.83 0.64 -4.88
N GLY A 150 8.04 0.30 -3.88
CA GLY A 150 7.62 -1.07 -3.68
C GLY A 150 6.32 -1.20 -2.91
N LEU A 151 5.82 -2.42 -2.90
CA LEU A 151 4.69 -2.89 -2.12
C LEU A 151 5.17 -3.99 -1.19
N MET A 152 5.12 -3.76 0.12
CA MET A 152 5.25 -4.83 1.10
C MET A 152 3.85 -5.39 1.39
N ILE A 153 3.71 -6.71 1.29
CA ILE A 153 2.42 -7.39 1.41
C ILE A 153 2.52 -8.45 2.51
N VAL A 154 1.60 -8.39 3.47
CA VAL A 154 1.41 -9.39 4.52
C VAL A 154 0.19 -10.24 4.18
N ASN A 155 0.31 -11.55 4.35
CA ASN A 155 -0.66 -12.56 3.94
C ASN A 155 -1.04 -12.42 2.45
N PRO A 156 -0.08 -12.38 1.51
CA PRO A 156 -0.38 -12.30 0.08
C PRO A 156 -1.37 -13.41 -0.35
N PRO A 157 -2.38 -13.10 -1.17
CA PRO A 157 -3.27 -14.12 -1.70
C PRO A 157 -2.51 -15.20 -2.48
N TYR A 158 -3.00 -16.44 -2.44
CA TYR A 158 -2.43 -17.53 -3.22
C TYR A 158 -2.33 -17.16 -4.71
N GLY A 159 -1.16 -17.44 -5.31
CA GLY A 159 -0.87 -17.12 -6.71
C GLY A 159 -0.53 -15.66 -6.98
N PHE A 160 -0.53 -14.78 -5.96
CA PHE A 160 -0.21 -13.37 -6.13
C PHE A 160 1.17 -13.15 -6.74
N GLU A 161 2.22 -13.80 -6.22
CA GLU A 161 3.59 -13.64 -6.73
C GLU A 161 3.70 -14.03 -8.21
N ALA A 162 3.09 -15.16 -8.59
CA ALA A 162 3.07 -15.66 -9.96
C ALA A 162 2.32 -14.71 -10.92
N ALA A 163 1.26 -14.05 -10.45
CA ALA A 163 0.53 -13.06 -11.22
C ALA A 163 1.25 -11.70 -11.28
N ALA A 164 1.92 -11.29 -10.20
CA ALA A 164 2.58 -9.99 -10.08
C ALA A 164 3.90 -9.94 -10.87
N LEU A 165 4.67 -11.02 -10.91
CA LEU A 165 5.97 -11.05 -11.58
C LEU A 165 5.93 -10.65 -13.07
N PRO A 166 5.04 -11.20 -13.93
CA PRO A 166 4.98 -10.79 -15.32
C PRO A 166 4.55 -9.33 -15.49
N ILE A 167 3.68 -8.82 -14.61
CA ILE A 167 3.27 -7.41 -14.60
C ILE A 167 4.47 -6.53 -14.27
N LEU A 168 5.21 -6.89 -13.22
CA LEU A 168 6.39 -6.15 -12.76
C LEU A 168 7.49 -6.11 -13.82
N ASN A 169 7.73 -7.24 -14.50
CA ASN A 169 8.68 -7.31 -15.61
C ASN A 169 8.23 -6.45 -16.80
N ALA A 170 6.94 -6.43 -17.12
CA ALA A 170 6.42 -5.56 -18.17
C ALA A 170 6.62 -4.08 -17.83
N LEU A 171 6.34 -3.68 -16.57
CA LEU A 171 6.60 -2.32 -16.10
C LEU A 171 8.09 -1.96 -16.19
N SER A 172 8.99 -2.88 -15.82
CA SER A 172 10.43 -2.69 -15.94
C SER A 172 10.91 -2.53 -17.37
N ASN A 173 10.34 -3.29 -18.31
CA ASN A 173 10.67 -3.13 -19.73
C ASN A 173 10.19 -1.79 -20.32
N ILE A 174 9.06 -1.25 -19.83
CA ILE A 174 8.47 -0.01 -20.36
C ILE A 174 9.11 1.23 -19.72
N PHE A 175 9.31 1.21 -18.41
CA PHE A 175 9.70 2.39 -17.62
C PHE A 175 11.12 2.31 -17.06
N GLY A 176 11.78 1.15 -17.11
CA GLY A 176 13.12 0.96 -16.58
C GLY A 176 14.18 1.71 -17.40
N GLU A 177 15.11 2.33 -16.69
CA GLU A 177 16.34 2.91 -17.21
C GLU A 177 17.50 1.89 -17.08
N PRO A 178 18.68 2.15 -17.68
CA PRO A 178 19.83 1.26 -17.52
C PRO A 178 20.16 0.98 -16.05
N GLY A 179 20.14 -0.31 -15.67
CA GLY A 179 20.36 -0.77 -14.30
C GLY A 179 19.13 -0.71 -13.38
N GLY A 180 17.96 -0.38 -13.92
CA GLY A 180 16.68 -0.61 -13.25
C GLY A 180 16.43 -2.10 -12.96
N ALA A 181 15.51 -2.39 -12.05
CA ALA A 181 15.26 -3.74 -11.57
C ALA A 181 13.81 -3.92 -11.14
N ALA A 182 13.33 -5.15 -11.25
CA ALA A 182 12.02 -5.59 -10.79
C ALA A 182 12.22 -6.90 -10.04
N GLN A 183 11.73 -6.99 -8.80
CA GLN A 183 11.89 -8.20 -8.00
C GLN A 183 10.74 -8.42 -7.03
N ILE A 184 10.53 -9.69 -6.71
CA ILE A 184 9.67 -10.14 -5.61
C ILE A 184 10.56 -10.93 -4.65
N GLU A 185 10.58 -10.53 -3.39
CA GLU A 185 11.38 -11.15 -2.32
C GLU A 185 10.46 -11.57 -1.18
N ARG A 186 10.62 -12.79 -0.67
CA ARG A 186 9.97 -13.23 0.56
C ARG A 186 10.81 -12.77 1.76
N LEU A 187 10.28 -11.81 2.51
CA LEU A 187 10.95 -11.23 3.68
C LEU A 187 10.79 -12.12 4.92
N VAL A 188 9.63 -12.76 5.05
CA VAL A 188 9.30 -13.64 6.17
C VAL A 188 8.46 -14.80 5.66
N ASP A 189 8.86 -16.03 5.99
CA ASP A 189 8.08 -17.23 5.66
C ASP A 189 6.73 -17.26 6.39
N GLU A 190 5.86 -18.17 5.97
CA GLU A 190 4.58 -18.47 6.63
C GLU A 190 4.73 -18.80 8.14
#